data_AF-A0A0F7K1U7-F1
#
_entry.id   AF-A0A0F7K1U7-F1
#
_cell.length_a   1.000
_cell.length_b   1.000
_cell.length_c   1.000
_cell.angle_alpha   90.00
_cell.angle_beta   90.00
_cell.angle_gamma   90.00
#
_symmetry.space_group_name_H-M   'P 1'
#
loop_
_entity.id
_entity.type
_entity.pdbx_description
1 polymer ?
#
loop_
_entity_poly.entity_id
_entity_poly.type
_entity_poly.pdbx_seq_one_letter_code
_entity_poly.pdbx_strand_id
1 'polypeptide(L)' 'MNPIFYLWVILLAVMLFFPVSNIIWVTSVRRLQRKLERPLAEDELRGQKSRARFISLPLVALFSWLFNLSMAG' A
#
# COMPACT_ATOMS: atom_id res chain seq x y z
N MET A 1 10.74 21.90 -10.37
CA MET A 1 10.74 21.21 -9.05
C MET A 1 12.16 20.82 -8.71
N ASN A 2 12.59 21.05 -7.47
CA ASN A 2 13.97 20.76 -7.03
C ASN A 2 14.25 19.25 -7.00
N PRO A 3 15.46 18.78 -7.32
CA PRO A 3 15.80 17.34 -7.27
C PRO A 3 15.61 16.73 -5.87
N ILE A 4 15.79 17.53 -4.82
CA ILE A 4 15.54 17.16 -3.42
C ILE A 4 14.07 16.76 -3.18
N PHE A 5 13.12 17.40 -3.88
CA PHE A 5 11.70 17.06 -3.77
C PHE A 5 11.41 15.61 -4.16
N TYR A 6 11.98 15.15 -5.28
CA TYR A 6 11.78 13.79 -5.76
C TYR A 6 12.41 12.76 -4.80
N LEU A 7 13.53 13.10 -4.15
CA LEU A 7 14.13 12.25 -3.12
C LEU A 7 13.18 12.07 -1.92
N TRP A 8 12.57 13.16 -1.43
CA TRP A 8 11.60 13.08 -0.33
C TRP A 8 10.34 12.29 -0.70
N VAL A 9 9.84 12.45 -1.93
CA VAL A 9 8.71 11.66 -2.43
C VAL A 9 9.04 10.17 -2.47
N ILE A 10 10.19 9.79 -3.01
CA ILE A 10 10.62 8.38 -3.10
C ILE A 10 10.83 7.80 -1.70
N LEU A 11 11.50 8.53 -0.81
CA LEU A 11 11.77 8.09 0.56
C LEU A 11 10.47 7.83 1.32
N LEU A 12 9.53 8.77 1.25
CA LEU A 12 8.22 8.62 1.88
C LEU A 12 7.42 7.46 1.26
N ALA A 13 7.49 7.30 -0.06
CA ALA A 13 6.80 6.22 -0.75
C ALA A 13 7.33 4.84 -0.32
N VAL A 14 8.65 4.66 -0.22
CA VAL A 14 9.24 3.41 0.27
C VAL A 14 8.83 3.13 1.72
N MET A 15 8.83 4.16 2.57
CA MET A 15 8.45 4.03 3.97
C MET A 15 6.97 3.66 4.15
N LEU A 16 6.07 4.23 3.35
CA LEU A 16 4.63 3.97 3.41
C LEU A 16 4.21 2.67 2.73
N PHE A 17 5.00 2.15 1.80
CA PHE A 17 4.67 0.94 1.05
C PHE A 17 4.42 -0.27 1.98
N PHE A 18 5.25 -0.45 2.99
CA PHE A 18 5.12 -1.55 3.94
C PHE A 18 3.82 -1.49 4.78
N PRO A 19 3.52 -0.42 5.53
CA PRO A 19 2.30 -0.36 6.33
C PRO A 19 1.03 -0.36 5.47
N VAL A 20 1.02 0.34 4.34
CA VAL A 20 -0.16 0.42 3.47
C VAL A 20 -0.47 -0.93 2.83
N SER A 21 0.54 -1.65 2.32
CA SER A 21 0.32 -2.99 1.76
C SER A 21 -0.20 -3.98 2.81
N ASN A 22 0.27 -3.90 4.07
CA ASN A 22 -0.23 -4.75 5.16
C ASN A 22 -1.67 -4.43 5.53
N ILE A 23 -2.06 -3.14 5.61
CA ILE A 23 -3.45 -2.74 5.89
C ILE A 23 -4.40 -3.28 4.81
N ILE A 24 -4.05 -3.09 3.54
CA ILE A 24 -4.85 -3.60 2.40
C ILE A 24 -4.93 -5.12 2.46
N TRP A 25 -3.83 -5.81 2.78
CA TRP A 25 -3.82 -7.26 2.89
C TRP A 25 -4.73 -7.76 4.02
N VAL A 26 -4.57 -7.26 5.24
CA VAL A 26 -5.36 -7.68 6.41
C VAL A 26 -6.85 -7.42 6.21
N THR A 27 -7.21 -6.26 5.67
CA THR A 27 -8.61 -5.93 5.38
C THR A 27 -9.21 -6.83 4.29
N SER A 28 -8.46 -7.10 3.21
CA SER A 28 -8.89 -8.01 2.14
C SER A 28 -9.07 -9.44 2.66
N VAL A 29 -8.11 -9.95 3.44
CA VAL A 29 -8.15 -11.28 4.06
C VAL A 29 -9.35 -11.42 4.99
N ARG A 30 -9.54 -10.49 5.93
CA ARG A 30 -10.67 -10.50 6.87
C ARG A 30 -12.01 -10.44 6.15
N ARG A 31 -12.12 -9.61 5.11
CA ARG A 31 -13.34 -9.51 4.28
C ARG A 31 -13.66 -10.83 3.59
N LEU A 32 -12.64 -11.51 3.06
CA LEU A 32 -12.83 -12.76 2.35
C LEU A 32 -13.12 -13.93 3.29
N GLN A 33 -12.46 -14.01 4.45
CA GLN A 33 -12.77 -15.01 5.49
C GLN A 33 -14.20 -14.87 5.99
N ARG A 34 -14.68 -13.65 6.25
CA ARG A 34 -16.07 -13.41 6.65
C ARG A 34 -17.06 -13.83 5.57
N LYS A 35 -16.71 -13.68 4.30
CA LYS A 35 -17.58 -14.05 3.17
C LYS A 35 -17.64 -15.56 2.94
N LEU A 36 -16.54 -16.28 3.19
CA LEU A 36 -16.44 -17.72 2.96
C LEU A 36 -16.74 -18.56 4.22
N GLU A 37 -16.87 -17.90 5.39
CA GLU A 37 -17.06 -18.53 6.70
C GLU A 37 -15.98 -19.57 7.05
N ARG A 38 -14.79 -19.45 6.45
CA ARG A 38 -13.65 -20.35 6.65
C ARG A 38 -12.33 -19.59 6.63
N PRO A 39 -11.26 -20.16 7.23
CA PRO A 39 -9.91 -19.67 7.00
C PRO A 39 -9.50 -19.82 5.52
N LEU A 40 -8.61 -18.92 5.09
CA LEU A 40 -8.00 -18.97 3.76
C LEU A 40 -6.82 -19.93 3.77
N ALA A 41 -6.66 -20.68 2.69
CA ALA A 41 -5.48 -21.50 2.47
C ALA A 41 -4.25 -20.61 2.17
N GLU A 42 -3.04 -21.18 2.30
CA GLU A 42 -1.79 -20.43 2.15
C GLU A 42 -1.60 -19.80 0.76
N ASP A 43 -2.06 -20.50 -0.28
CA ASP A 43 -2.06 -20.03 -1.66
C ASP A 43 -3.00 -18.82 -1.85
N GLU A 44 -4.20 -18.87 -1.26
CA GLU A 44 -5.16 -17.76 -1.25
C GLU A 44 -4.57 -16.54 -0.51
N LEU A 45 -3.91 -16.76 0.63
CA LEU A 45 -3.23 -15.71 1.40
C LEU A 45 -2.10 -15.05 0.62
N ARG A 46 -1.26 -15.84 -0.07
CA ARG A 46 -0.17 -15.33 -0.93
C ARG A 46 -0.74 -14.52 -2.10
N GLY A 47 -1.84 -14.99 -2.71
CA GLY A 47 -2.57 -14.27 -3.75
C GLY A 47 -3.06 -12.91 -3.27
N GLN A 48 -3.67 -12.85 -2.09
CA GLN A 48 -4.10 -11.59 -1.48
C GLN A 48 -2.94 -10.65 -1.17
N LYS A 49 -1.81 -11.18 -0.69
CA LYS A 49 -0.61 -10.38 -0.39
C LYS A 49 0.02 -9.77 -1.65
N SER A 50 0.00 -10.49 -2.77
CA SER A 50 0.47 -9.96 -4.06
C SER A 50 -0.45 -8.84 -4.56
N ARG A 51 -1.76 -9.04 -4.49
CA ARG A 51 -2.76 -8.03 -4.87
C ARG A 51 -2.65 -6.77 -4.02
N ALA A 52 -2.49 -6.92 -2.70
CA ALA A 52 -2.33 -5.79 -1.80
C ALA A 52 -1.08 -4.95 -2.11
N ARG A 53 0.04 -5.59 -2.44
CA ARG A 53 1.27 -4.91 -2.89
C ARG A 53 1.09 -4.17 -4.22
N PHE A 54 0.36 -4.77 -5.15
CA PHE A 54 0.07 -4.11 -6.43
C PHE A 54 -0.83 -2.88 -6.25
N ILE A 55 -1.84 -2.97 -5.39
CA ILE A 55 -2.75 -1.84 -5.10
C ILE A 55 -2.03 -0.74 -4.31
N SER A 56 -1.13 -1.09 -3.39
CA SER A 56 -0.42 -0.10 -2.57
C SER A 56 0.58 0.74 -3.37
N LEU A 57 1.16 0.22 -4.45
CA LEU A 57 2.12 0.95 -5.28
C LEU A 57 1.60 2.32 -5.77
N PRO A 58 0.52 2.40 -6.56
CA PRO A 58 0.00 3.68 -7.05
C PRO A 58 -0.52 4.55 -5.91
N LEU A 59 -1.11 3.93 -4.87
CA LEU A 59 -1.72 4.66 -3.75
C LEU A 59 -0.67 5.41 -2.93
N VAL A 60 0.45 4.75 -2.65
CA VAL A 60 1.57 5.32 -1.90
C VAL A 60 2.36 6.32 -2.73
N ALA A 61 2.56 6.06 -4.03
CA ALA A 61 3.20 7.02 -4.93
C ALA A 61 2.39 8.33 -5.02
N LEU A 62 1.07 8.22 -5.23
CA LEU A 62 0.18 9.37 -5.30
C LEU A 62 0.13 10.13 -3.96
N PHE A 63 -0.01 9.42 -2.85
CA PHE A 63 -0.04 10.03 -1.53
C PHE A 63 1.26 10.78 -1.21
N SER A 64 2.41 10.17 -1.50
CA SER A 64 3.71 10.77 -1.21
C SER A 64 3.94 12.03 -2.06
N TRP A 65 3.51 11.99 -3.33
CA TRP A 65 3.54 13.15 -4.22
C TRP A 65 2.66 14.30 -3.70
N LEU A 66 1.39 14.01 -3.39
CA LEU A 66 0.44 15.01 -2.90
C LEU A 66 0.86 15.61 -1.56
N PHE A 67 1.36 14.77 -0.65
CA PHE A 67 1.82 15.22 0.67
C PHE A 67 3.01 16.19 0.56
N ASN A 68 4.02 15.84 -0.24
CA ASN A 68 5.17 16.72 -0.45
C ASN A 68 4.77 18.01 -1.16
N LEU A 69 3.83 17.94 -2.11
CA LEU A 69 3.30 19.12 -2.79
C LEU A 69 2.55 20.04 -1.83
N SER A 70 1.73 19.48 -0.94
CA SER A 70 0.99 20.24 0.09
C SER A 70 1.87 20.84 1.16
N MET A 71 3.05 20.26 1.45
CA MET A 71 4.01 20.85 2.39
C MET A 71 4.92 21.89 1.74
N ALA A 72 5.11 21.82 0.42
CA ALA A 72 5.97 22.73 -0.32
C ALA A 72 5.25 23.98 -0.85
N GLY A 73 3.92 23.98 -0.85
CA GLY A 73 3.05 25.13 -1.17
C GLY A 73 2.54 25.80 0.08
#